data_AF-A0A0K2SKZ2-F1
#
_entry.id   AF-A0A0K2SKZ2-F1
#
_cell.length_a   1.000
_cell.length_b   1.000
_cell.length_c   1.000
_cell.angle_alpha   90.00
_cell.angle_beta   90.00
_cell.angle_gamma   90.00
#
_symmetry.space_group_name_H-M   'P 1'
#
loop_
_entity.id
_entity.type
_entity.pdbx_description
1 polymer ?
#
loop_
_entity_poly.entity_id
_entity_poly.type
_entity_poly.pdbx_seq_one_letter_code
_entity_poly.pdbx_strand_id
1 'polypeptide(L)'
;MSPLVHPEDPDINQPGNTGVLTTSLRKILNWSRKSSLWYMTFGIACCAIEMMATGASRYDLDRFGMIFRASPRQSDLMIVSGTVNEKLADRIVNLYDQMAEPRYVIAMGACATNGGPYHDLYNVVNGVHEIVPVDVYVPGCPPRPEALIHGLLQLQEKILHEGLPAARVS
;
A
#
# COMPACT_ATOMS: atom_id res chain seq x y z
N MET A 1 -9.10 12.85 8.19
CA MET A 1 -9.71 11.69 8.88
C MET A 1 -10.82 11.14 7.99
N SER A 2 -10.43 10.44 6.92
CA SER A 2 -11.38 9.81 5.99
C SER A 2 -12.06 8.64 6.72
N PRO A 3 -13.34 8.35 6.46
CA PRO A 3 -14.00 7.23 7.10
C PRO A 3 -13.26 5.94 6.72
N LEU A 4 -12.87 5.18 7.73
CA LEU A 4 -12.46 3.79 7.56
C LEU A 4 -13.65 3.08 6.93
N VAL A 5 -13.43 2.46 5.77
CA VAL A 5 -14.42 1.60 5.13
C VAL A 5 -14.78 0.52 6.14
N HIS A 6 -15.94 0.65 6.75
CA HIS A 6 -16.47 -0.37 7.64
C HIS A 6 -16.85 -1.57 6.77
N PRO A 7 -16.64 -2.81 7.24
CA PRO A 7 -17.05 -4.03 6.53
C PRO A 7 -18.58 -4.18 6.38
N GLU A 8 -19.37 -3.13 6.63
CA GLU A 8 -20.83 -3.10 6.60
C GLU A 8 -21.40 -1.92 5.77
N ASP A 9 -20.67 -1.40 4.78
CA ASP A 9 -21.33 -0.54 3.79
C ASP A 9 -22.34 -1.40 3.00
N PRO A 10 -23.62 -1.00 2.96
CA PRO A 10 -24.69 -1.82 2.46
C PRO A 10 -24.46 -2.14 1.00
N ASP A 11 -24.47 -3.43 0.78
CA ASP A 11 -24.33 -4.10 -0.48
C ASP A 11 -25.20 -3.45 -1.57
N ILE A 12 -24.55 -2.87 -2.58
CA ILE A 12 -25.19 -2.58 -3.88
C ILE A 12 -25.48 -3.88 -4.68
N ASN A 13 -25.44 -5.05 -4.03
CA ASN A 13 -26.02 -6.28 -4.54
C ASN A 13 -27.57 -6.21 -4.50
N GLN A 14 -28.14 -5.55 -5.50
CA GLN A 14 -29.38 -6.06 -6.09
C GLN A 14 -29.01 -6.79 -7.38
N PRO A 15 -29.19 -8.12 -7.47
CA PRO A 15 -29.02 -8.87 -8.70
C PRO A 15 -30.20 -8.57 -9.64
N GLY A 16 -30.20 -7.37 -10.23
CA GLY A 16 -30.82 -7.17 -11.53
C GLY A 16 -30.01 -7.94 -12.58
N ASN A 17 -30.62 -8.27 -13.71
CA ASN A 17 -30.15 -9.10 -14.83
C ASN A 17 -28.76 -8.72 -15.45
N THR A 18 -28.00 -7.83 -14.81
CA THR A 18 -26.66 -7.34 -15.16
C THR A 18 -25.53 -8.03 -14.39
N GLY A 19 -25.82 -8.96 -13.47
CA GLY A 19 -24.84 -9.54 -12.53
C GLY A 19 -23.63 -10.27 -13.15
N VAL A 20 -23.78 -10.92 -14.31
CA VAL A 20 -22.66 -11.62 -14.98
C VAL A 20 -21.75 -10.63 -15.72
N LEU A 21 -22.32 -9.58 -16.33
CA LEU A 21 -21.58 -8.57 -17.08
C LEU A 21 -20.77 -7.67 -16.12
N THR A 22 -21.38 -7.23 -15.01
CA THR A 22 -20.72 -6.40 -14.00
C THR A 22 -19.60 -7.16 -13.28
N THR A 23 -19.81 -8.45 -12.98
CA THR A 23 -18.77 -9.29 -12.39
C THR A 23 -17.59 -9.51 -13.34
N SER A 24 -17.86 -9.70 -14.64
CA SER A 24 -16.82 -9.87 -15.66
C SER A 24 -15.98 -8.61 -15.83
N LEU A 25 -16.61 -7.43 -15.87
CA LEU A 25 -15.91 -6.14 -15.93
C LEU A 25 -15.10 -5.87 -14.66
N ARG A 26 -15.67 -6.12 -13.48
CA ARG A 26 -14.95 -6.01 -12.19
C ARG A 26 -13.70 -6.88 -12.18
N LYS A 27 -13.82 -8.13 -12.64
CA LYS A 27 -12.68 -9.06 -12.69
C LYS A 27 -11.55 -8.53 -13.57
N ILE A 28 -11.88 -7.93 -14.72
CA ILE A 28 -10.88 -7.34 -15.63
C ILE A 28 -10.23 -6.10 -15.00
N LEU A 29 -11.01 -5.21 -14.38
CA LEU A 29 -10.50 -4.00 -13.73
C LEU A 29 -9.61 -4.31 -12.52
N ASN A 30 -10.00 -5.26 -11.67
CA ASN A 30 -9.17 -5.65 -10.53
C ASN A 30 -7.93 -6.43 -10.99
N TRP A 31 -8.06 -7.22 -12.05
CA TRP A 31 -6.92 -7.88 -12.67
C TRP A 31 -5.92 -6.89 -13.26
N SER A 32 -6.38 -5.80 -13.90
CA SER A 32 -5.47 -4.78 -14.43
C SER A 32 -4.74 -4.06 -13.29
N ARG A 33 -5.46 -3.63 -12.24
CA ARG A 33 -4.86 -2.98 -11.06
C ARG A 33 -3.81 -3.84 -10.38
N LYS A 34 -4.13 -5.10 -10.05
CA LYS A 34 -3.19 -5.97 -9.35
C LYS A 34 -1.94 -6.28 -10.19
N SER A 35 -2.07 -6.28 -11.52
CA SER A 35 -1.01 -6.68 -12.45
C SER A 35 -0.09 -5.52 -12.84
N SER A 36 -0.38 -4.28 -12.42
CA SER A 36 0.43 -3.11 -12.71
C SER A 36 0.47 -2.13 -11.53
N LEU A 37 1.06 -2.55 -10.42
CA LEU A 37 1.19 -1.74 -9.20
C LEU A 37 2.48 -0.92 -9.23
N TRP A 38 2.37 0.38 -9.44
CA TRP A 38 3.52 1.28 -9.46
C TRP A 38 3.77 1.89 -8.09
N TYR A 39 4.80 1.39 -7.42
CA TYR A 39 5.15 1.88 -6.10
C TYR A 39 5.99 3.13 -6.16
N MET A 40 5.75 4.07 -5.25
CA MET A 40 6.61 5.23 -5.11
C MET A 40 7.94 4.85 -4.47
N THR A 41 9.05 5.39 -4.97
CA THR A 41 10.36 5.22 -4.35
C THR A 41 10.45 6.01 -3.05
N PHE A 42 9.91 5.45 -1.97
CA PHE A 42 9.88 6.08 -0.66
C PHE A 42 10.70 5.30 0.36
N GLY A 43 12.02 5.49 0.26
CA GLY A 43 13.02 4.92 1.17
C GLY A 43 13.41 5.92 2.26
N ILE A 44 13.18 5.57 3.54
CA ILE A 44 13.43 6.49 4.66
C ILE A 44 14.56 6.03 5.59
N ALA A 45 14.74 4.72 5.72
CA ALA A 45 15.72 4.13 6.63
C ALA A 45 16.25 2.79 6.10
N CYS A 46 16.67 1.89 6.99
CA CYS A 46 17.28 0.60 6.65
C CYS A 46 16.41 -0.31 5.77
N CYS A 47 15.07 -0.27 5.91
CA CYS A 47 14.16 -1.08 5.08
C CYS A 47 14.18 -0.67 3.60
N ALA A 48 14.64 0.55 3.28
CA ALA A 48 14.78 1.00 1.90
C ALA A 48 15.79 0.15 1.11
N ILE A 49 16.86 -0.31 1.75
CA ILE A 49 17.87 -1.15 1.09
C ILE A 49 17.27 -2.49 0.70
N GLU A 50 16.44 -3.08 1.57
CA GLU A 50 15.77 -4.35 1.25
C GLU A 50 14.66 -4.18 0.22
N MET A 51 13.99 -3.03 0.21
CA MET A 51 13.09 -2.67 -0.89
C MET A 51 13.85 -2.59 -2.23
N MET A 52 15.02 -1.94 -2.25
CA MET A 52 15.88 -1.88 -3.45
C MET A 52 16.41 -3.26 -3.86
N ALA A 53 16.80 -4.09 -2.88
CA ALA A 53 17.25 -5.47 -3.14
C ALA A 53 16.12 -6.32 -3.74
N THR A 54 14.87 -6.10 -3.32
CA THR A 54 13.69 -6.76 -3.89
C THR A 54 13.48 -6.35 -5.35
N GLY A 55 13.77 -5.09 -5.70
CA GLY A 55 13.75 -4.60 -7.08
C GLY A 55 14.97 -5.00 -7.93
N ALA A 56 16.01 -5.60 -7.33
CA ALA A 56 17.22 -6.01 -8.04
C ALA A 56 17.04 -7.36 -8.76
N SER A 57 18.02 -7.72 -9.59
CA SER A 57 17.97 -8.89 -10.49
C SER A 57 17.71 -10.24 -9.82
N ARG A 58 18.00 -10.39 -8.52
CA ARG A 58 17.78 -11.64 -7.79
C ARG A 58 16.30 -11.93 -7.54
N TYR A 59 15.50 -10.89 -7.28
CA TYR A 59 14.12 -11.01 -6.84
C TYR A 59 13.13 -10.44 -7.85
N ASP A 60 13.53 -9.40 -8.57
CA ASP A 60 12.83 -8.77 -9.69
C ASP A 60 11.33 -8.51 -9.45
N LEU A 61 11.03 -7.33 -8.90
CA LEU A 61 9.65 -6.87 -8.73
C LEU A 61 8.92 -6.61 -10.06
N ASP A 62 9.64 -6.33 -11.15
CA ASP A 62 9.03 -6.04 -12.44
C ASP A 62 8.31 -7.28 -13.02
N ARG A 63 8.74 -8.48 -12.60
CA ARG A 63 8.03 -9.75 -12.88
C ARG A 63 6.56 -9.73 -12.46
N PHE A 64 6.22 -8.99 -11.40
CA PHE A 64 4.86 -8.85 -10.90
C PHE A 64 4.14 -7.60 -11.44
N GLY A 65 4.76 -6.90 -12.40
CA GLY A 65 4.28 -5.63 -12.95
C GLY A 65 4.50 -4.45 -12.00
N MET A 66 5.45 -4.58 -11.07
CA MET A 66 5.74 -3.56 -10.07
C MET A 66 6.95 -2.71 -10.45
N ILE A 67 6.67 -1.50 -10.92
CA ILE A 67 7.68 -0.55 -11.38
C ILE A 67 7.75 0.62 -10.42
N PHE A 68 8.97 1.05 -10.11
CA PHE A 68 9.17 2.20 -9.24
C PHE A 68 8.87 3.51 -9.96
N ARG A 69 8.21 4.44 -9.26
CA ARG A 69 7.97 5.82 -9.72
C ARG A 69 8.48 6.82 -8.69
N ALA A 70 9.19 7.85 -9.17
CA ALA A 70 9.71 8.89 -8.28
C ALA A 70 8.63 9.90 -7.86
N SER A 71 7.54 9.99 -8.62
CA SER A 71 6.46 10.96 -8.40
C SER A 71 5.24 10.28 -7.76
N PRO A 72 4.69 10.84 -6.66
CA PRO A 72 3.47 10.30 -6.05
C PRO A 72 2.27 10.35 -7.00
N ARG A 73 2.22 11.34 -7.91
CA ARG A 73 1.12 11.47 -8.89
C ARG A 73 1.07 10.34 -9.92
N GLN A 74 2.18 9.62 -10.09
CA GLN A 74 2.29 8.48 -11.01
C GLN A 74 2.28 7.15 -10.25
N SER A 75 2.15 7.17 -8.93
CA SER A 75 2.24 5.96 -8.10
C SER A 75 0.86 5.64 -7.55
N ASP A 76 0.55 4.35 -7.46
CA ASP A 76 -0.67 3.81 -6.84
C ASP A 76 -0.36 3.06 -5.53
N LEU A 77 0.91 2.75 -5.26
CA LEU A 77 1.35 2.06 -4.05
C LEU A 77 2.40 2.89 -3.29
N MET A 78 2.15 3.11 -2.00
CA MET A 78 3.12 3.71 -1.07
C MET A 78 3.66 2.66 -0.13
N ILE A 79 4.96 2.35 -0.25
CA ILE A 79 5.66 1.46 0.68
C ILE A 79 6.40 2.33 1.69
N VAL A 80 5.94 2.35 2.94
CA VAL A 80 6.60 3.09 4.01
C VAL A 80 7.72 2.21 4.58
N SER A 81 8.92 2.39 4.01
CA SER A 81 10.08 1.53 4.25
C SER A 81 11.08 2.15 5.24
N GLY A 82 10.64 2.31 6.50
CA GLY A 82 11.54 2.80 7.55
C GLY A 82 10.84 3.35 8.78
N THR A 83 11.65 3.94 9.66
CA THR A 83 11.15 4.71 10.80
C THR A 83 10.56 6.05 10.34
N VAL A 84 9.45 6.45 10.94
CA VAL A 84 8.80 7.73 10.69
C VAL A 84 9.01 8.62 11.89
N ASN A 85 9.68 9.74 11.65
CA ASN A 85 9.84 10.76 12.68
C ASN A 85 8.65 11.73 12.64
N GLU A 86 8.35 12.37 13.77
CA GLU A 86 7.30 13.40 13.89
C GLU A 86 7.41 14.49 12.81
N LYS A 87 8.64 14.95 12.52
CA LYS A 87 8.89 15.95 11.46
C LYS A 87 8.53 15.47 10.05
N LEU A 88 8.58 14.16 9.82
CA LEU A 88 8.28 13.55 8.52
C LEU A 88 6.80 13.21 8.37
N ALA A 89 6.05 13.07 9.47
CA ALA A 89 4.64 12.67 9.46
C ALA A 89 3.80 13.51 8.50
N ASP A 90 3.86 14.83 8.60
CA ASP A 90 3.14 15.75 7.70
C ASP A 90 3.53 15.57 6.23
N ARG A 91 4.78 15.21 5.94
CA ARG A 91 5.24 15.00 4.56
C ARG A 91 4.68 13.71 3.98
N ILE A 92 4.51 12.67 4.80
CA ILE A 92 3.87 11.43 4.39
C ILE A 92 2.40 11.67 4.04
N VAL A 93 1.66 12.42 4.87
CA VAL A 93 0.27 12.82 4.57
C VAL A 93 0.20 13.54 3.22
N ASN A 94 1.06 14.55 3.03
CA ASN A 94 1.08 15.33 1.78
C ASN A 94 1.41 14.48 0.55
N LEU A 95 2.31 13.49 0.68
CA LEU A 95 2.64 12.58 -0.42
C LEU A 95 1.46 11.66 -0.73
N TYR A 96 0.82 11.12 0.30
CA TYR A 96 -0.35 10.27 0.19
C TYR A 96 -1.55 11.01 -0.46
N ASP A 97 -1.78 12.25 -0.08
CA ASP A 97 -2.85 13.08 -0.64
C ASP A 97 -2.59 13.49 -2.11
N GLN A 98 -1.33 13.46 -2.56
CA GLN A 98 -0.98 13.73 -3.95
C GLN A 98 -1.11 12.51 -4.88
N MET A 99 -1.31 11.32 -4.32
CA MET A 99 -1.51 10.09 -5.10
C MET A 99 -2.95 10.04 -5.66
N ALA A 100 -3.08 9.49 -6.87
CA ALA A 100 -4.40 9.29 -7.48
C ALA A 100 -5.15 8.12 -6.80
N GLU A 101 -6.48 8.19 -6.76
CA GLU A 101 -7.30 7.04 -6.39
C GLU A 101 -7.42 6.09 -7.60
N PRO A 102 -7.26 4.76 -7.45
CA PRO A 102 -7.04 3.98 -6.22
C PRO A 102 -5.59 4.01 -5.73
N ARG A 103 -5.40 4.19 -4.42
CA ARG A 103 -4.08 4.16 -3.75
C ARG A 103 -4.04 3.17 -2.59
N TYR A 104 -2.89 2.52 -2.42
CA TYR A 104 -2.66 1.51 -1.40
C TYR A 104 -1.40 1.82 -0.59
N VAL A 105 -1.36 1.39 0.67
CA VAL A 105 -0.22 1.63 1.57
C VAL A 105 0.25 0.34 2.22
N ILE A 106 1.56 0.08 2.18
CA ILE A 106 2.21 -1.02 2.90
C ILE A 106 3.12 -0.43 3.98
N ALA A 107 2.94 -0.87 5.22
CA ALA A 107 3.90 -0.60 6.30
C ALA A 107 4.98 -1.68 6.27
N MET A 108 6.21 -1.30 5.92
CA MET A 108 7.34 -2.22 5.80
C MET A 108 8.29 -2.07 6.99
N GLY A 109 8.38 -3.14 7.78
CA GLY A 109 9.25 -3.26 8.93
C GLY A 109 8.59 -2.88 10.26
N ALA A 110 9.27 -3.24 11.35
CA ALA A 110 8.81 -2.99 12.72
C ALA A 110 8.64 -1.50 12.97
N CYS A 111 9.58 -0.66 12.50
CA CYS A 111 9.50 0.78 12.71
C CYS A 111 8.25 1.43 12.09
N ALA A 112 7.82 0.96 10.90
CA ALA A 112 6.62 1.47 10.25
C ALA A 112 5.33 0.91 10.88
N THR A 113 5.40 -0.28 11.49
CA THR A 113 4.24 -0.95 12.09
C THR A 113 3.91 -0.40 13.48
N ASN A 114 4.93 -0.35 14.35
CA ASN A 114 4.76 -0.03 15.76
C ASN A 114 5.91 0.81 16.36
N GLY A 115 6.63 1.62 15.57
CA GLY A 115 7.85 2.33 16.03
C GLY A 115 9.09 1.44 16.21
N GLY A 116 8.91 0.12 16.34
CA GLY A 116 9.98 -0.88 16.39
C GLY A 116 10.92 -0.67 17.58
N PRO A 117 12.25 -0.80 17.41
CA PRO A 117 13.20 -0.57 18.50
C PRO A 117 13.24 0.89 18.98
N TYR A 118 12.55 1.80 18.28
CA TYR A 118 12.53 3.22 18.61
C TYR A 118 11.19 3.70 19.19
N HIS A 119 10.31 2.79 19.60
CA HIS A 119 8.96 3.09 20.10
C HIS A 119 8.94 4.11 21.26
N ASP A 120 9.95 4.08 22.14
CA ASP A 120 9.98 4.97 23.32
C ASP A 120 10.76 6.28 23.08
N LEU A 121 11.17 6.57 21.84
CA LEU A 121 11.89 7.81 21.52
C LEU A 121 10.93 8.98 21.29
N TYR A 122 11.37 10.16 21.73
CA TYR A 122 10.57 11.40 21.73
C TYR A 122 10.14 11.91 20.35
N ASN A 123 10.75 11.43 19.27
CA ASN A 123 10.58 11.96 17.92
C ASN A 123 10.10 10.92 16.91
N VAL A 124 9.69 9.73 17.35
CA VAL A 124 9.27 8.63 16.49
C VAL A 124 7.77 8.41 16.64
N VAL A 125 7.09 8.26 15.51
CA VAL A 125 5.67 7.90 15.48
C VAL A 125 5.56 6.40 15.67
N ASN A 126 4.68 5.98 16.58
CA ASN A 126 4.51 4.58 16.97
C ASN A 126 3.74 3.73 15.95
N GLY A 127 3.58 4.23 14.74
CA GLY A 127 3.06 3.48 13.62
C GLY A 127 2.56 4.39 12.52
N VAL A 128 2.76 3.96 11.27
CA VAL A 128 2.30 4.70 10.09
C VAL A 128 0.77 4.81 10.04
N HIS A 129 0.08 3.85 10.66
CA HIS A 129 -1.37 3.78 10.74
C HIS A 129 -2.01 4.95 11.51
N GLU A 130 -1.24 5.67 12.33
CA GLU A 130 -1.71 6.89 12.99
C GLU A 130 -1.85 8.07 12.02
N ILE A 131 -1.12 8.03 10.90
CA ILE A 131 -0.98 9.14 9.95
C ILE A 131 -1.74 8.85 8.63
N VAL A 132 -1.57 7.65 8.07
CA VAL A 132 -2.19 7.21 6.81
C VAL A 132 -2.78 5.80 6.96
N PRO A 133 -3.87 5.47 6.25
CA PRO A 133 -4.46 4.14 6.32
C PRO A 133 -3.49 3.11 5.72
N VAL A 134 -3.23 2.02 6.46
CA VAL A 134 -2.33 0.94 6.02
C VAL A 134 -3.16 -0.27 5.56
N ASP A 135 -2.84 -0.80 4.38
CA ASP A 135 -3.54 -1.96 3.82
C ASP A 135 -2.93 -3.30 4.24
N VAL A 136 -1.60 -3.37 4.28
CA VAL A 136 -0.83 -4.59 4.60
C VAL A 136 0.38 -4.21 5.46
N TYR A 137 0.66 -5.05 6.46
CA TYR A 137 1.82 -4.93 7.33
C TYR A 137 2.83 -6.03 7.01
N VAL A 138 4.09 -5.65 6.82
CA VAL A 138 5.21 -6.59 6.59
C VAL A 138 6.17 -6.51 7.79
N PRO A 139 6.13 -7.49 8.72
CA PRO A 139 7.00 -7.46 9.90
C PRO A 139 8.47 -7.79 9.54
N GLY A 140 9.41 -7.15 10.24
CA GLY A 140 10.85 -7.41 10.11
C GLY A 140 11.74 -6.21 10.49
N CYS A 141 13.04 -6.41 10.67
CA CYS A 141 14.00 -5.34 11.00
C CYS A 141 15.43 -5.61 10.47
N PRO A 142 15.70 -5.41 9.16
CA PRO A 142 14.72 -5.20 8.09
C PRO A 142 14.05 -6.52 7.66
N PRO A 143 12.83 -6.48 7.10
CA PRO A 143 12.22 -7.68 6.52
C PRO A 143 13.03 -8.15 5.31
N ARG A 144 13.20 -9.47 5.17
CA ARG A 144 13.87 -10.03 4.00
C ARG A 144 13.09 -9.70 2.71
N PRO A 145 13.75 -9.58 1.55
CA PRO A 145 13.07 -9.34 0.27
C PRO A 145 11.91 -10.29 -0.01
N GLU A 146 12.04 -11.58 0.36
CA GLU A 146 10.96 -12.56 0.19
C GLU A 146 9.72 -12.24 1.02
N ALA A 147 9.90 -11.68 2.23
CA ALA A 147 8.79 -11.27 3.08
C ALA A 147 8.06 -10.04 2.51
N LEU A 148 8.80 -9.11 1.88
CA LEU A 148 8.19 -8.00 1.17
C LEU A 148 7.38 -8.49 -0.04
N ILE A 149 7.92 -9.42 -0.83
CA ILE A 149 7.19 -10.05 -1.95
C ILE A 149 5.90 -10.71 -1.47
N HIS A 150 5.96 -11.42 -0.34
CA HIS A 150 4.77 -12.03 0.24
C HIS A 150 3.70 -10.99 0.62
N GLY A 151 4.09 -9.88 1.25
CA GLY A 151 3.16 -8.78 1.55
C GLY A 151 2.56 -8.14 0.30
N LEU A 152 3.36 -8.03 -0.78
CA LEU A 152 2.90 -7.53 -2.08
C LEU A 152 1.89 -8.49 -2.74
N LEU A 153 2.10 -9.81 -2.64
CA LEU A 153 1.15 -10.81 -3.12
C LEU A 153 -0.16 -10.78 -2.32
N GLN A 154 -0.09 -10.59 -1.01
CA GLN A 154 -1.29 -10.40 -0.17
C GLN A 154 -2.07 -9.14 -0.57
N LEU A 155 -1.37 -8.05 -0.90
CA LEU A 155 -2.01 -6.84 -1.42
C LEU A 155 -2.70 -7.11 -2.76
N GLN A 156 -2.05 -7.83 -3.68
CA GLN A 156 -2.67 -8.21 -4.96
C GLN A 156 -3.93 -9.06 -4.78
N GLU A 157 -3.96 -9.95 -3.80
CA GLU A 157 -5.14 -10.73 -3.44
C GLU A 157 -6.26 -9.83 -2.89
N LYS A 158 -5.93 -8.89 -2.00
CA LYS A 158 -6.88 -7.88 -1.49
C LYS A 158 -7.52 -7.08 -2.62
N ILE A 159 -6.73 -6.62 -3.60
CA ILE A 159 -7.20 -5.86 -4.77
C ILE A 159 -8.14 -6.71 -5.65
N LEU A 160 -7.85 -8.01 -5.80
CA LEU A 160 -8.68 -8.90 -6.59
C LEU A 160 -10.11 -9.00 -6.04
N HIS A 161 -10.25 -8.98 -4.70
CA HIS A 161 -11.51 -9.09 -3.98
C HIS A 161 -12.22 -7.75 -3.74
N GLU A 162 -11.63 -6.62 -4.14
CA GLU A 162 -12.21 -5.30 -3.94
C GLU A 162 -13.46 -5.08 -4.83
N GLY A 163 -14.43 -4.31 -4.31
CA GLY A 163 -15.59 -3.86 -5.09
C GLY A 163 -15.18 -2.90 -6.23
N LEU A 164 -16.11 -2.60 -7.14
CA LEU A 164 -15.90 -1.48 -8.04
C LEU A 164 -15.74 -0.21 -7.19
N PRO A 165 -14.75 0.66 -7.47
CA PRO A 165 -14.59 1.85 -6.67
C PRO A 165 -15.84 2.71 -6.81
N ALA A 166 -16.59 2.87 -5.73
CA ALA A 166 -17.42 4.05 -5.59
C ALA A 166 -16.45 5.24 -5.62
N ALA A 167 -16.74 6.27 -6.41
CA ALA A 167 -15.96 7.48 -6.38
C ALA A 167 -15.88 7.96 -4.91
N ARG A 168 -14.70 7.82 -4.29
CA ARG A 168 -14.43 8.38 -2.97
C ARG A 168 -14.42 9.90 -3.16
N VAL A 169 -15.60 10.52 -3.03
CA VAL A 169 -15.75 11.98 -3.06
C VAL A 169 -15.09 12.49 -1.79
N SER A 170 -14.02 13.27 -1.98
CA SER A 170 -13.26 13.97 -0.93
C SER A 170 -14.11 14.93 -0.13
#